data_AF-A0AAX6DSF9-F1
#
_entry.id   AF-A0AAX6DSF9-F1
#
_cell.length_a   1.000
_cell.length_b   1.000
_cell.length_c   1.000
_cell.angle_alpha   90.00
_cell.angle_beta   90.00
_cell.angle_gamma   90.00
#
_symmetry.space_group_name_H-M   'P 1'
#
loop_
_entity.id
_entity.type
_entity.pdbx_description
1 polymer ?
#
loop_
_entity_poly.entity_id
_entity_poly.type
_entity_poly.pdbx_seq_one_letter_code
_entity_poly.pdbx_strand_id
1 'polypeptide(L)'
;MDVDMTTSGEQLPASAKHTVPELEIYCYLLVLIFLIDQKKYDEAKTCSSSGIARLKNINRRTVDVLASRLYFYYSYSYELTNSLAEIRGNLLSLHKMATLRRDELGQETLLNLLMRNYLHYNLYDQAEKLRSKAPRFEAHSNQQFCRYLFYLGKIRTIQLEYTDAKESLLQAARKAPVAARGFRIQCNKWAVIVRLLLGEIPERTVFMQNGMKKSLTPYFELTNAVRIGDLELFRMSQTSFLAHSVQMGPTI
;
A
#
# COMPACT_ATOMS: atom_id res chain seq x y z
N MET A 1 -60.47 44.25 -24.01
CA MET A 1 -59.06 44.43 -24.41
C MET A 1 -58.25 43.65 -23.41
N ASP A 2 -58.21 42.34 -23.68
CA ASP A 2 -57.44 41.35 -22.96
C ASP A 2 -55.93 41.56 -23.17
N VAL A 3 -55.16 41.23 -22.14
CA VAL A 3 -54.02 40.30 -22.14
C VAL A 3 -52.93 40.83 -21.19
N ASP A 4 -52.79 40.11 -20.08
CA ASP A 4 -51.71 40.13 -19.11
C ASP A 4 -50.32 40.16 -19.77
N MET A 5 -49.48 41.12 -19.36
CA MET A 5 -48.04 41.09 -19.59
C MET A 5 -47.34 40.44 -18.40
N THR A 6 -47.41 39.11 -18.35
CA THR A 6 -46.39 38.28 -17.67
C THR A 6 -45.47 37.68 -18.72
N THR A 7 -44.29 38.27 -18.89
CA THR A 7 -43.15 37.59 -19.55
C THR A 7 -41.99 37.51 -18.57
N SER A 8 -42.09 36.44 -17.79
CA SER A 8 -41.03 35.53 -17.37
C SER A 8 -39.68 35.69 -18.10
N GLY A 9 -38.61 35.84 -17.31
CA GLY A 9 -37.42 35.02 -17.45
C GLY A 9 -36.32 35.47 -18.41
N GLU A 10 -35.50 36.42 -17.99
CA GLU A 10 -34.05 36.33 -18.26
C GLU A 10 -33.38 35.59 -17.11
N GLN A 11 -33.66 34.29 -17.03
CA GLN A 11 -32.66 33.37 -16.50
C GLN A 11 -31.49 33.40 -17.48
N LEU A 12 -30.44 34.15 -17.12
CA LEU A 12 -29.09 33.83 -17.56
C LEU A 12 -28.97 32.31 -17.48
N PRO A 13 -28.64 31.60 -18.57
CA PRO A 13 -28.39 30.18 -18.47
C PRO A 13 -27.24 30.06 -17.48
N ALA A 14 -27.57 29.61 -16.27
CA ALA A 14 -26.62 29.00 -15.37
C ALA A 14 -26.09 27.82 -16.17
N SER A 15 -25.02 28.07 -16.93
CA SER A 15 -24.03 27.07 -17.27
C SER A 15 -23.53 26.59 -15.92
N ALA A 16 -24.30 25.66 -15.34
CA ALA A 16 -23.90 24.84 -14.24
C ALA A 16 -22.61 24.24 -14.74
N LYS A 17 -21.51 24.84 -14.26
CA LYS A 17 -20.15 24.52 -14.61
C LYS A 17 -20.11 23.01 -14.59
N HIS A 18 -20.00 22.38 -15.75
CA HIS A 18 -19.63 20.98 -15.87
C HIS A 18 -18.18 20.94 -15.38
N THR A 19 -17.98 21.12 -14.07
CA THR A 19 -16.73 20.84 -13.39
C THR A 19 -16.54 19.36 -13.64
N VAL A 20 -15.63 19.09 -14.55
CA VAL A 20 -15.18 17.75 -14.91
C VAL A 20 -14.87 17.06 -13.58
N PRO A 21 -15.62 16.03 -13.16
CA PRO A 21 -15.47 15.42 -11.83
C PRO A 21 -14.03 14.99 -11.52
N GLU A 22 -13.23 14.73 -12.56
CA GLU A 22 -11.80 14.49 -12.50
C GLU A 22 -11.02 15.66 -11.87
N LEU A 23 -11.36 16.93 -12.18
CA LEU A 23 -10.73 18.12 -11.61
C LEU A 23 -11.03 18.27 -10.12
N GLU A 24 -12.28 18.01 -9.71
CA GLU A 24 -12.69 18.09 -8.31
C GLU A 24 -11.88 17.10 -7.46
N ILE A 25 -11.76 15.85 -7.92
CA ILE A 25 -11.00 14.80 -7.23
C ILE A 25 -9.50 15.10 -7.21
N TYR A 26 -8.98 15.67 -8.29
CA TYR A 26 -7.59 16.12 -8.32
C TYR A 26 -7.32 17.25 -7.31
N CYS A 27 -8.25 18.20 -7.17
CA CYS A 27 -8.17 19.24 -6.15
C CYS A 27 -8.18 18.64 -4.74
N TYR A 28 -9.07 17.68 -4.45
CA TYR A 28 -9.07 16.97 -3.16
C TYR A 28 -7.73 16.27 -2.90
N LEU A 29 -7.15 15.61 -3.91
CA LEU A 29 -5.85 14.96 -3.81
C LEU A 29 -4.74 15.97 -3.48
N LEU A 30 -4.72 17.12 -4.14
CA LEU A 30 -3.71 18.16 -3.93
C LEU A 30 -3.81 18.77 -2.52
N VAL A 31 -5.03 19.10 -2.09
CA VAL A 31 -5.30 19.60 -0.73
C VAL A 31 -4.88 18.59 0.32
N LEU A 32 -5.14 17.30 0.09
CA LEU A 32 -4.70 16.23 0.99
C LEU A 32 -3.18 16.19 1.15
N ILE A 33 -2.44 16.24 0.04
CA ILE A 33 -0.97 16.24 0.08
C ILE A 33 -0.46 17.47 0.83
N PHE A 34 -1.03 18.65 0.54
CA PHE A 34 -0.66 19.89 1.20
C PHE A 34 -0.95 19.86 2.72
N LEU A 35 -2.09 19.33 3.15
CA LEU A 35 -2.43 19.21 4.57
C LEU A 35 -1.53 18.21 5.31
N ILE A 36 -1.13 17.12 4.64
CA ILE A 36 -0.16 16.16 5.16
C ILE A 36 1.20 16.83 5.35
N ASP A 37 1.65 17.63 4.37
CA ASP A 37 2.91 18.38 4.46
C ASP A 37 2.88 19.43 5.59
N GLN A 38 1.73 20.08 5.82
CA GLN A 38 1.53 21.00 6.95
C GLN A 38 1.31 20.30 8.30
N LYS A 39 1.34 18.96 8.35
CA LYS A 39 1.11 18.13 9.55
C LYS A 39 -0.24 18.35 10.25
N LYS A 40 -1.25 18.83 9.51
CA LYS A 40 -2.62 19.02 10.03
C LYS A 40 -3.45 17.77 9.75
N TYR A 41 -3.29 16.77 10.61
CA TYR A 41 -3.85 15.44 10.35
C TYR A 41 -5.37 15.35 10.49
N ASP A 42 -5.98 16.12 11.39
CA ASP A 42 -7.43 16.09 11.60
C ASP A 42 -8.20 16.68 10.42
N GLU A 43 -7.73 17.83 9.89
CA GLU A 43 -8.29 18.43 8.67
C GLU A 43 -8.13 17.47 7.46
N ALA A 44 -6.98 16.79 7.36
CA ALA A 44 -6.74 15.80 6.31
C ALA A 44 -7.71 14.60 6.38
N LYS A 45 -8.08 14.13 7.58
CA LYS A 45 -9.09 13.06 7.76
C LYS A 45 -10.46 13.50 7.26
N THR A 46 -10.88 14.72 7.59
CA THR A 46 -12.18 15.24 7.15
C THR A 46 -12.20 15.41 5.62
N CYS A 47 -11.17 16.03 5.04
CA CYS A 47 -11.05 16.22 3.60
C CYS A 47 -11.03 14.88 2.84
N SER A 48 -10.31 13.88 3.34
CA SER A 48 -10.22 12.58 2.70
C SER A 48 -11.51 11.76 2.82
N SER A 49 -12.21 11.84 3.95
CA SER A 49 -13.55 11.25 4.11
C SER A 49 -14.58 11.87 3.16
N SER A 50 -14.56 13.20 3.02
CA SER A 50 -15.40 13.92 2.06
C SER A 50 -15.07 13.54 0.62
N GLY A 51 -13.78 13.41 0.28
CA GLY A 51 -13.34 12.96 -1.04
C GLY A 51 -13.84 11.56 -1.38
N ILE A 52 -13.80 10.62 -0.43
CA ILE A 52 -14.35 9.27 -0.60
C ILE A 52 -15.87 9.28 -0.75
N ALA A 53 -16.58 10.10 0.03
CA ALA A 53 -18.03 10.21 -0.10
C ALA A 53 -18.43 10.73 -1.49
N ARG A 54 -17.70 11.71 -2.04
CA ARG A 54 -17.91 12.20 -3.40
C ARG A 54 -17.57 11.16 -4.46
N LEU A 55 -16.50 10.40 -4.27
CA LEU A 55 -16.09 9.34 -5.18
C LEU A 55 -17.14 8.23 -5.29
N LYS A 56 -17.90 7.94 -4.23
CA LYS A 56 -19.02 6.99 -4.30
C LYS A 56 -20.09 7.41 -5.31
N ASN A 57 -20.28 8.69 -5.55
CA ASN A 57 -21.31 9.21 -6.45
C ASN A 57 -20.83 9.38 -7.90
N ILE A 58 -19.53 9.26 -8.15
CA ILE A 58 -18.93 9.45 -9.48
C ILE A 58 -18.55 8.08 -10.05
N ASN A 59 -19.08 7.75 -11.23
CA ASN A 59 -18.88 6.45 -11.90
C ASN A 59 -18.18 6.63 -13.26
N ARG A 60 -16.94 7.13 -13.26
CA ARG A 60 -16.13 7.28 -14.49
C ARG A 60 -14.80 6.54 -14.36
N ARG A 61 -14.46 5.73 -15.36
CA ARG A 61 -13.18 4.98 -15.40
C ARG A 61 -11.93 5.85 -15.37
N THR A 62 -12.01 7.07 -15.92
CA THR A 62 -10.92 8.06 -15.89
C THR A 62 -10.57 8.48 -14.45
N VAL A 63 -11.54 8.38 -13.54
CA VAL A 63 -11.39 8.72 -12.14
C VAL A 63 -10.70 7.60 -11.36
N ASP A 64 -10.76 6.34 -11.79
CA ASP A 64 -10.25 5.18 -11.04
C ASP A 64 -8.75 5.29 -10.73
N VAL A 65 -7.97 5.86 -11.65
CA VAL A 65 -6.54 6.15 -11.42
C VAL A 65 -6.34 7.20 -10.33
N LEU A 66 -7.14 8.27 -10.32
CA LEU A 66 -7.10 9.30 -9.28
C LEU A 66 -7.62 8.77 -7.95
N ALA A 67 -8.69 7.98 -7.98
CA ALA A 67 -9.28 7.28 -6.85
C ALA A 67 -8.25 6.39 -6.14
N SER A 68 -7.48 5.61 -6.90
CA SER A 68 -6.43 4.75 -6.33
C SER A 68 -5.38 5.53 -5.53
N ARG A 69 -5.02 6.72 -6.01
CA ARG A 69 -4.10 7.63 -5.29
C ARG A 69 -4.78 8.23 -4.06
N LEU A 70 -6.03 8.65 -4.20
CA LEU A 70 -6.82 9.18 -3.10
C LEU A 70 -6.96 8.15 -1.97
N TYR A 71 -7.25 6.88 -2.28
CA TYR A 71 -7.33 5.79 -1.30
C TYR A 71 -6.00 5.57 -0.57
N PHE A 72 -4.88 5.68 -1.28
CA PHE A 72 -3.55 5.58 -0.66
C PHE A 72 -3.31 6.70 0.35
N TYR A 73 -3.54 7.97 -0.04
CA TYR A 73 -3.36 9.11 0.87
C TYR A 73 -4.39 9.15 1.99
N TYR A 74 -5.61 8.66 1.74
CA TYR A 74 -6.60 8.44 2.78
C TYR A 74 -6.06 7.46 3.83
N SER A 75 -5.62 6.25 3.44
CA SER A 75 -5.03 5.31 4.39
C SER A 75 -3.83 5.91 5.13
N TYR A 76 -2.95 6.64 4.42
CA TYR A 76 -1.77 7.26 5.00
C TYR A 76 -2.10 8.33 6.06
N SER A 77 -3.09 9.19 5.81
CA SER A 77 -3.51 10.22 6.78
C SER A 77 -3.97 9.63 8.12
N TYR A 78 -4.62 8.47 8.07
CA TYR A 78 -5.05 7.78 9.28
C TYR A 78 -3.95 6.91 9.92
N GLU A 79 -2.96 6.43 9.15
CA GLU A 79 -1.74 5.84 9.72
C GLU A 79 -1.02 6.86 10.60
N LEU A 80 -0.87 8.09 10.11
CA LEU A 80 -0.22 9.18 10.86
C LEU A 80 -0.95 9.53 12.16
N THR A 81 -2.25 9.29 12.23
CA THR A 81 -3.07 9.57 13.42
C THR A 81 -3.38 8.30 14.24
N ASN A 82 -2.78 7.15 13.90
CA ASN A 82 -2.99 5.85 14.53
C ASN A 82 -4.45 5.34 14.62
N SER A 83 -5.41 5.97 13.93
CA SER A 83 -6.85 5.59 13.93
C SER A 83 -7.20 4.59 12.82
N LEU A 84 -6.27 3.69 12.49
CA LEU A 84 -6.36 2.83 11.29
C LEU A 84 -7.44 1.73 11.41
N ALA A 85 -7.88 1.41 12.62
CA ALA A 85 -8.88 0.37 12.89
C ALA A 85 -10.28 0.74 12.37
N GLU A 86 -10.66 2.03 12.47
CA GLU A 86 -11.99 2.53 12.11
C GLU A 86 -12.24 2.48 10.59
N ILE A 87 -11.17 2.60 9.82
CA ILE A 87 -11.23 2.63 8.36
C ILE A 87 -11.58 1.27 7.75
N ARG A 88 -11.30 0.15 8.44
CA ARG A 88 -11.41 -1.19 7.83
C ARG A 88 -12.80 -1.44 7.24
N GLY A 89 -13.86 -1.04 7.96
CA GLY A 89 -15.24 -1.13 7.47
C GLY A 89 -15.46 -0.33 6.19
N ASN A 90 -14.95 0.90 6.15
CA ASN A 90 -15.03 1.76 4.97
C ASN A 90 -14.25 1.18 3.78
N LEU A 91 -13.00 0.72 3.98
CA LEU A 91 -12.20 0.09 2.92
C LEU A 91 -12.84 -1.20 2.38
N LEU A 92 -13.40 -2.04 3.24
CA LEU A 92 -14.12 -3.24 2.82
C LEU A 92 -15.36 -2.89 2.00
N SER A 93 -16.10 -1.85 2.40
CA SER A 93 -17.25 -1.36 1.63
C SER A 93 -16.83 -0.86 0.24
N LEU A 94 -15.73 -0.10 0.18
CA LEU A 94 -15.18 0.43 -1.07
C LEU A 94 -14.66 -0.70 -1.96
N HIS A 95 -14.02 -1.72 -1.40
CA HIS A 95 -13.54 -2.87 -2.16
C HIS A 95 -14.68 -3.64 -2.80
N LYS A 96 -15.77 -3.90 -2.04
CA LYS A 96 -17.00 -4.53 -2.59
C LYS A 96 -17.61 -3.69 -3.71
N MET A 97 -17.65 -2.37 -3.56
CA MET A 97 -18.13 -1.46 -4.61
C MET A 97 -17.24 -1.49 -5.85
N ALA A 98 -15.91 -1.52 -5.69
CA ALA A 98 -14.96 -1.62 -6.80
C ALA A 98 -15.11 -2.94 -7.56
N THR A 99 -15.30 -4.07 -6.86
CA THR A 99 -15.59 -5.36 -7.48
C THR A 99 -16.91 -5.33 -8.27
N LEU A 100 -17.96 -4.69 -7.74
CA LEU A 100 -19.23 -4.55 -8.44
C LEU A 100 -19.12 -3.69 -9.71
N ARG A 101 -18.32 -2.62 -9.65
CA ARG A 101 -18.05 -1.71 -10.78
C ARG A 101 -17.07 -2.28 -11.81
N ARG A 102 -16.44 -3.43 -11.51
CA ARG A 102 -15.33 -4.01 -12.28
C ARG A 102 -14.18 -3.02 -12.48
N ASP A 103 -13.85 -2.27 -11.43
CA ASP A 103 -12.64 -1.44 -11.38
C ASP A 103 -11.47 -2.31 -10.88
N GLU A 104 -10.68 -2.81 -11.81
CA GLU A 104 -9.54 -3.69 -11.54
C GLU A 104 -8.43 -2.96 -10.75
N LEU A 105 -8.15 -1.71 -11.09
CA LEU A 105 -7.08 -0.92 -10.47
C LEU A 105 -7.46 -0.50 -9.04
N GLY A 106 -8.69 -0.03 -8.83
CA GLY A 106 -9.23 0.25 -7.51
C GLY A 106 -9.27 -0.99 -6.63
N GLN A 107 -9.64 -2.14 -7.20
CA GLN A 107 -9.68 -3.40 -6.46
C GLN A 107 -8.30 -3.83 -5.95
N GLU A 108 -7.27 -3.81 -6.81
CA GLU A 108 -5.88 -4.13 -6.45
C GLU A 108 -5.34 -3.19 -5.36
N THR A 109 -5.56 -1.88 -5.52
CA THR A 109 -5.07 -0.88 -4.58
C THR A 109 -5.75 -1.00 -3.21
N LEU A 110 -7.07 -1.16 -3.18
CA LEU A 110 -7.82 -1.34 -1.93
C LEU A 110 -7.43 -2.64 -1.23
N LEU A 111 -7.18 -3.72 -1.97
CA LEU A 111 -6.70 -4.96 -1.38
C LEU A 111 -5.31 -4.79 -0.75
N ASN A 112 -4.38 -4.13 -1.43
CA ASN A 112 -3.06 -3.84 -0.88
C ASN A 112 -3.13 -3.02 0.42
N LEU A 113 -4.02 -2.02 0.47
CA LEU A 113 -4.25 -1.20 1.65
C LEU A 113 -4.85 -2.01 2.81
N LEU A 114 -5.84 -2.87 2.52
CA LEU A 114 -6.42 -3.78 3.52
C LEU A 114 -5.36 -4.74 4.06
N MET A 115 -4.54 -5.35 3.20
CA MET A 115 -3.46 -6.23 3.62
C MET A 115 -2.49 -5.48 4.54
N ARG A 116 -2.05 -4.27 4.15
CA ARG A 116 -1.17 -3.44 4.98
C ARG A 116 -1.77 -3.16 6.36
N ASN A 117 -3.06 -2.84 6.42
CA ASN A 117 -3.79 -2.63 7.68
C ASN A 117 -3.78 -3.89 8.55
N TYR A 118 -4.09 -5.06 7.98
CA TYR A 118 -4.08 -6.31 8.75
C TYR A 118 -2.69 -6.67 9.26
N LEU A 119 -1.63 -6.44 8.47
CA LEU A 119 -0.25 -6.64 8.91
C LEU A 119 0.13 -5.71 10.07
N HIS A 120 -0.28 -4.44 10.02
CA HIS A 120 0.03 -3.47 11.08
C HIS A 120 -0.54 -3.89 12.44
N TYR A 121 -1.74 -4.48 12.45
CA TYR A 121 -2.39 -4.95 13.67
C TYR A 121 -2.12 -6.41 14.01
N ASN A 122 -1.28 -7.12 13.25
CA ASN A 122 -0.97 -8.54 13.43
C ASN A 122 -2.17 -9.50 13.24
N LEU A 123 -3.18 -9.13 12.44
CA LEU A 123 -4.36 -9.98 12.17
C LEU A 123 -4.12 -10.85 10.92
N TYR A 124 -3.18 -11.79 11.01
CA TYR A 124 -2.72 -12.60 9.87
C TYR A 124 -3.79 -13.56 9.32
N ASP A 125 -4.56 -14.21 10.20
CA ASP A 125 -5.62 -15.14 9.78
C ASP A 125 -6.76 -14.45 9.02
N GLN A 126 -7.04 -13.19 9.36
CA GLN A 126 -8.06 -12.40 8.65
C GLN A 126 -7.56 -11.96 7.28
N ALA A 127 -6.29 -11.56 7.18
CA ALA A 127 -5.66 -11.25 5.90
C ALA A 127 -5.71 -12.45 4.95
N GLU A 128 -5.48 -13.66 5.48
CA GLU A 128 -5.55 -14.90 4.72
C GLU A 128 -6.96 -15.23 4.23
N LYS A 129 -7.95 -15.10 5.11
CA LYS A 129 -9.36 -15.29 4.75
C LYS A 129 -9.84 -14.26 3.72
N LEU A 130 -9.31 -13.05 3.76
CA LEU A 130 -9.58 -12.03 2.75
C LEU A 130 -8.96 -12.44 1.41
N ARG A 131 -7.70 -12.88 1.42
CA ARG A 131 -6.98 -13.36 0.24
C ARG A 131 -7.70 -14.51 -0.44
N SER A 132 -8.12 -15.54 0.30
CA SER A 132 -8.75 -16.72 -0.29
C SER A 132 -10.07 -16.44 -1.01
N LYS A 133 -10.74 -15.33 -0.64
CA LYS A 133 -11.99 -14.89 -1.25
C LYS A 133 -11.81 -13.81 -2.33
N ALA A 134 -10.64 -13.17 -2.37
CA ALA A 134 -10.35 -12.18 -3.39
C ALA A 134 -10.08 -12.87 -4.74
N PRO A 135 -10.58 -12.32 -5.87
CA PRO A 135 -10.26 -12.87 -7.17
C PRO A 135 -8.75 -12.77 -7.43
N ARG A 136 -8.19 -13.76 -8.13
CA ARG A 136 -6.81 -13.69 -8.61
C ARG A 136 -6.70 -12.60 -9.66
N PHE A 137 -5.86 -11.61 -9.40
CA PHE A 137 -5.63 -10.50 -10.32
C PHE A 137 -4.73 -10.92 -11.47
N GLU A 138 -5.11 -10.56 -12.69
CA GLU A 138 -4.17 -10.38 -13.79
C GLU A 138 -3.39 -9.08 -13.53
N ALA A 139 -2.08 -9.05 -13.82
CA ALA A 139 -1.21 -7.95 -13.38
C ALA A 139 -1.41 -6.66 -14.21
N HIS A 140 -2.56 -5.98 -14.06
CA HIS A 140 -2.91 -4.76 -14.81
C HIS A 140 -1.92 -3.63 -14.52
N SER A 141 -1.55 -3.47 -13.25
CA SER A 141 -0.45 -2.59 -12.85
C SER A 141 0.68 -3.39 -12.23
N ASN A 142 1.80 -3.47 -12.95
CA ASN A 142 3.02 -4.09 -12.41
C ASN A 142 3.41 -3.49 -11.05
N GLN A 143 3.17 -2.19 -10.82
CA GLN A 143 3.51 -1.51 -9.57
C GLN A 143 2.65 -2.00 -8.39
N GLN A 144 1.34 -2.17 -8.59
CA GLN A 144 0.44 -2.65 -7.55
C GLN A 144 0.61 -4.16 -7.33
N PHE A 145 0.84 -4.90 -8.41
CA PHE A 145 1.12 -6.33 -8.34
C PHE A 145 2.40 -6.64 -7.54
N CYS A 146 3.46 -5.84 -7.70
CA CYS A 146 4.68 -5.99 -6.87
C CYS A 146 4.39 -5.83 -5.37
N ARG A 147 3.58 -4.83 -5.01
CA ARG A 147 3.20 -4.56 -3.61
C ARG A 147 2.34 -5.69 -3.05
N TYR A 148 1.40 -6.17 -3.85
CA TYR A 148 0.58 -7.32 -3.51
C TYR A 148 1.42 -8.56 -3.20
N LEU A 149 2.34 -8.92 -4.12
CA LEU A 149 3.25 -10.04 -3.92
C LEU A 149 4.13 -9.88 -2.67
N PHE A 150 4.55 -8.66 -2.36
CA PHE A 150 5.34 -8.38 -1.16
C PHE A 150 4.52 -8.62 0.13
N TYR A 151 3.30 -8.10 0.22
CA TYR A 151 2.42 -8.35 1.37
C TYR A 151 2.04 -9.83 1.49
N LEU A 152 1.77 -10.48 0.36
CA LEU A 152 1.51 -11.90 0.28
C LEU A 152 2.69 -12.72 0.80
N GLY A 153 3.90 -12.42 0.35
CA GLY A 153 5.13 -13.08 0.78
C GLY A 153 5.36 -12.92 2.29
N LYS A 154 5.07 -11.75 2.86
CA LYS A 154 5.14 -11.53 4.32
C LYS A 154 4.15 -12.41 5.09
N ILE A 155 2.89 -12.46 4.66
CA ILE A 155 1.86 -13.29 5.32
C ILE A 155 2.27 -14.77 5.28
N ARG A 156 2.67 -15.27 4.10
CA ARG A 156 3.11 -16.65 3.92
C ARG A 156 4.33 -17.00 4.76
N THR A 157 5.28 -16.08 4.87
CA THR A 157 6.47 -16.26 5.75
C THR A 157 6.05 -16.47 7.20
N ILE A 158 5.07 -15.72 7.68
CA ILE A 158 4.56 -15.81 9.06
C ILE A 158 3.76 -17.10 9.27
N GLN A 159 3.07 -17.57 8.24
CA GLN A 159 2.34 -18.84 8.22
C GLN A 159 3.23 -20.07 8.00
N LEU A 160 4.56 -19.91 7.99
CA LEU A 160 5.55 -20.98 7.80
C LEU A 160 5.57 -21.59 6.38
N GLU A 161 4.90 -20.98 5.40
CA GLU A 161 4.91 -21.38 3.98
C GLU A 161 6.15 -20.79 3.26
N TYR A 162 7.35 -21.23 3.67
CA TYR A 162 8.60 -20.57 3.24
C TYR A 162 8.91 -20.71 1.75
N THR A 163 8.61 -21.86 1.13
CA THR A 163 8.90 -22.09 -0.31
C THR A 163 8.13 -21.12 -1.20
N ASP A 164 6.82 -20.99 -0.96
CA ASP A 164 5.93 -20.12 -1.72
C ASP A 164 6.19 -18.63 -1.39
N ALA A 165 6.53 -18.33 -0.14
CA ALA A 165 6.95 -17.00 0.27
C ALA A 165 8.22 -16.54 -0.47
N LYS A 166 9.23 -17.43 -0.60
CA LYS A 166 10.46 -17.16 -1.32
C LYS A 166 10.17 -16.78 -2.77
N GLU A 167 9.35 -17.57 -3.46
CA GLU A 167 9.01 -17.28 -4.86
C GLU A 167 8.29 -15.93 -5.00
N SER A 168 7.28 -15.68 -4.14
CA SER A 168 6.50 -14.45 -4.16
C SER A 168 7.39 -13.20 -3.94
N LEU A 169 8.31 -13.26 -2.97
CA LEU A 169 9.24 -12.17 -2.66
C LEU A 169 10.28 -11.94 -3.77
N LEU A 170 10.78 -13.00 -4.39
CA LEU A 170 11.71 -12.89 -5.53
C LEU A 170 11.02 -12.31 -6.76
N GLN A 171 9.78 -12.74 -7.04
CA GLN A 171 8.97 -12.15 -8.12
C GLN A 171 8.70 -10.66 -7.86
N ALA A 172 8.38 -10.27 -6.62
CA ALA A 172 8.20 -8.88 -6.23
C ALA A 172 9.47 -8.05 -6.44
N ALA A 173 10.64 -8.59 -6.05
CA ALA A 173 11.93 -7.90 -6.20
C ALA A 173 12.34 -7.71 -7.67
N ARG A 174 12.01 -8.68 -8.55
CA ARG A 174 12.30 -8.61 -10.00
C ARG A 174 11.39 -7.62 -10.73
N LYS A 175 10.09 -7.59 -10.39
CA LYS A 175 9.11 -6.70 -11.02
C LYS A 175 9.18 -5.26 -10.51
N ALA A 176 9.84 -5.01 -9.38
CA ALA A 176 9.97 -3.68 -8.80
C ALA A 176 10.81 -2.73 -9.68
N PRO A 177 10.37 -1.46 -9.87
CA PRO A 177 11.09 -0.50 -10.69
C PRO A 177 12.45 -0.10 -10.08
N VAL A 178 13.42 0.23 -10.93
CA VAL A 178 14.80 0.58 -10.53
C VAL A 178 14.86 1.83 -9.62
N ALA A 179 13.92 2.76 -9.80
CA ALA A 179 13.81 3.97 -9.00
C ALA A 179 13.44 3.69 -7.52
N ALA A 180 12.72 2.60 -7.24
CA ALA A 180 12.23 2.27 -5.90
C ALA A 180 13.26 1.47 -5.09
N ARG A 181 14.40 2.11 -4.79
CA ARG A 181 15.53 1.47 -4.07
C ARG A 181 15.12 0.95 -2.68
N GLY A 182 14.35 1.73 -1.91
CA GLY A 182 13.91 1.35 -0.56
C GLY A 182 13.03 0.09 -0.55
N PHE A 183 12.07 0.00 -1.48
CA PHE A 183 11.21 -1.17 -1.61
C PHE A 183 12.02 -2.42 -1.99
N ARG A 184 12.96 -2.31 -2.92
CA ARG A 184 13.86 -3.42 -3.30
C ARG A 184 14.72 -3.89 -2.13
N ILE A 185 15.27 -2.96 -1.35
CA ILE A 185 16.01 -3.28 -0.12
C ILE A 185 15.12 -4.09 0.83
N GLN A 186 13.88 -3.67 1.04
CA GLN A 186 12.96 -4.36 1.94
C GLN A 186 12.57 -5.76 1.43
N CYS A 187 12.27 -5.91 0.13
CA CYS A 187 12.03 -7.23 -0.46
C CYS A 187 13.24 -8.16 -0.29
N ASN A 188 14.45 -7.65 -0.52
CA ASN A 188 15.67 -8.43 -0.38
C ASN A 188 15.95 -8.83 1.08
N LYS A 189 15.67 -7.95 2.05
CA LYS A 189 15.76 -8.29 3.48
C LYS A 189 14.85 -9.46 3.84
N TRP A 190 13.59 -9.41 3.42
CA TRP A 190 12.65 -10.51 3.63
C TRP A 190 13.06 -11.78 2.89
N ALA A 191 13.52 -11.67 1.64
CA ALA A 191 13.99 -12.83 0.87
C ALA A 191 15.20 -13.52 1.51
N VAL A 192 16.13 -12.76 2.11
CA VAL A 192 17.25 -13.31 2.87
C VAL A 192 16.77 -14.05 4.11
N ILE A 193 15.85 -13.47 4.89
CA ILE A 193 15.27 -14.13 6.07
C ILE A 193 14.63 -15.47 5.68
N VAL A 194 13.78 -15.49 4.65
CA VAL A 194 13.09 -16.71 4.21
C VAL A 194 14.09 -17.78 3.72
N ARG A 195 15.13 -17.38 3.00
CA ARG A 195 16.19 -18.30 2.55
C ARG A 195 16.96 -18.91 3.73
N LEU A 196 17.32 -18.10 4.73
CA LEU A 196 17.95 -18.58 5.95
C LEU A 196 17.06 -19.58 6.70
N LEU A 197 15.74 -19.32 6.77
CA LEU A 197 14.78 -20.23 7.39
C LEU A 197 14.62 -21.56 6.64
N LEU A 198 14.82 -21.56 5.32
CA LEU A 198 14.87 -22.77 4.49
C LEU A 198 16.21 -23.52 4.57
N GLY A 199 17.22 -22.96 5.24
CA GLY A 199 18.59 -23.48 5.24
C GLY A 199 19.37 -23.21 3.95
N GLU A 200 18.84 -22.40 3.04
CA GLU A 200 19.52 -21.98 1.81
C GLU A 200 20.38 -20.75 2.09
N ILE A 201 21.69 -20.83 1.87
CA ILE A 201 22.60 -19.68 2.05
C ILE A 201 22.49 -18.77 0.82
N PRO A 202 22.09 -17.48 0.97
CA PRO A 202 22.01 -16.55 -0.15
C PRO A 202 23.40 -16.14 -0.65
N GLU A 203 23.52 -15.97 -1.98
CA GLU A 203 24.77 -15.52 -2.60
C GLU A 203 25.20 -14.12 -2.16
N ARG A 204 26.52 -13.92 -2.05
CA ARG A 204 27.14 -12.63 -1.69
C ARG A 204 26.80 -11.49 -2.66
N THR A 205 26.50 -11.83 -3.91
CA THR A 205 26.09 -10.91 -4.99
C THR A 205 24.80 -10.15 -4.64
N VAL A 206 23.89 -10.77 -3.89
CA VAL A 206 22.62 -10.16 -3.45
C VAL A 206 22.87 -8.99 -2.49
N PHE A 207 23.92 -9.07 -1.67
CA PHE A 207 24.27 -8.08 -0.66
C PHE A 207 25.14 -6.93 -1.18
N MET A 208 25.82 -7.13 -2.31
CA MET A 208 26.79 -6.18 -2.87
C MET A 208 26.22 -5.26 -3.95
N GLN A 209 24.90 -5.23 -4.17
CA GLN A 209 24.28 -4.33 -5.15
C GLN A 209 24.48 -2.85 -4.77
N ASN A 210 24.89 -2.04 -5.75
CA ASN A 210 25.19 -0.62 -5.57
C ASN A 210 24.02 0.14 -4.90
N GLY A 211 24.29 0.74 -3.74
CA GLY A 211 23.30 1.48 -2.95
C GLY A 211 22.51 0.68 -1.90
N MET A 212 22.63 -0.65 -1.86
CA MET A 212 21.94 -1.50 -0.87
C MET A 212 22.84 -1.95 0.30
N LYS A 213 24.15 -1.80 0.13
CA LYS A 213 25.17 -2.34 1.05
C LYS A 213 24.95 -1.94 2.50
N LYS A 214 24.73 -0.65 2.80
CA LYS A 214 24.57 -0.12 4.17
C LYS A 214 23.43 -0.83 4.93
N SER A 215 22.26 -0.95 4.30
CA SER A 215 21.07 -1.54 4.92
C SER A 215 21.11 -3.08 5.01
N LEU A 216 21.99 -3.73 4.24
CA LEU A 216 22.13 -5.19 4.17
C LEU A 216 23.31 -5.73 4.99
N THR A 217 24.24 -4.87 5.42
CA THR A 217 25.37 -5.24 6.30
C THR A 217 24.99 -6.11 7.50
N PRO A 218 23.99 -5.74 8.33
CA PRO A 218 23.62 -6.57 9.50
C PRO A 218 23.02 -7.92 9.10
N TYR A 219 22.32 -8.00 7.96
CA TYR A 219 21.79 -9.26 7.43
C TYR A 219 22.90 -10.16 6.85
N PHE A 220 23.97 -9.56 6.35
CA PHE A 220 25.14 -10.27 5.87
C PHE A 220 25.94 -10.89 7.03
N GLU A 221 26.15 -10.13 8.12
CA GLU A 221 26.78 -10.65 9.35
C GLU A 221 25.98 -11.82 9.93
N LEU A 222 24.65 -11.68 10.00
CA LEU A 222 23.75 -12.75 10.41
C LEU A 222 23.89 -14.00 9.52
N THR A 223 23.91 -13.82 8.20
CA THR A 223 24.09 -14.94 7.25
C THR A 223 25.44 -15.64 7.44
N ASN A 224 26.50 -14.88 7.76
CA ASN A 224 27.82 -15.44 8.01
C ASN A 224 27.85 -16.25 9.32
N ALA A 225 27.22 -15.74 10.38
CA ALA A 225 27.08 -16.48 11.64
C ALA A 225 26.32 -17.80 11.44
N VAL A 226 25.21 -17.79 10.70
CA VAL A 226 24.44 -18.99 10.36
C VAL A 226 25.26 -19.98 9.52
N ARG A 227 26.11 -19.49 8.62
CA ARG A 227 27.00 -20.35 7.81
C ARG A 227 28.10 -21.02 8.63
N ILE A 228 28.66 -20.33 9.62
CA ILE A 228 29.72 -20.85 10.49
C ILE A 228 29.15 -21.80 11.55
N GLY A 229 27.89 -21.60 11.95
CA GLY A 229 27.22 -22.41 12.96
C GLY A 229 27.59 -22.05 14.40
N ASP A 230 28.19 -20.88 14.60
CA ASP A 230 28.60 -20.39 15.93
C ASP A 230 27.45 -19.63 16.62
N LEU A 231 27.06 -20.14 17.79
CA LEU A 231 25.96 -19.63 18.60
C LEU A 231 26.28 -18.26 19.24
N GLU A 232 27.55 -18.00 19.59
CA GLU A 232 27.95 -16.73 20.20
C GLU A 232 27.97 -15.61 19.16
N LEU A 233 28.57 -15.86 18.00
CA LEU A 233 28.54 -14.92 16.86
C LEU A 233 27.11 -14.64 16.40
N PHE A 234 26.22 -15.64 16.44
CA PHE A 234 24.81 -15.44 16.13
C PHE A 234 24.11 -14.52 17.14
N ARG A 235 24.33 -14.72 18.44
CA ARG A 235 23.74 -13.89 19.50
C ARG A 235 24.26 -12.45 19.47
N MET A 236 25.54 -12.25 19.18
CA MET A 236 26.12 -10.91 18.96
C MET A 236 25.50 -10.24 17.73
N SER A 237 25.41 -10.95 16.61
CA SER A 237 24.79 -10.44 15.37
C SER A 237 23.31 -10.11 15.58
N GLN A 238 22.59 -10.91 16.38
CA GLN A 238 21.19 -10.65 16.75
C GLN A 238 21.05 -9.38 17.59
N THR A 239 22.00 -9.09 18.48
CA THR A 239 21.97 -7.87 19.31
C THR A 239 22.18 -6.62 18.45
N SER A 240 23.15 -6.67 17.52
CA SER A 240 23.37 -5.61 16.52
C SER A 240 22.16 -5.43 15.58
N PHE A 241 21.48 -6.53 15.24
CA PHE A 241 20.25 -6.53 14.45
C PHE A 241 19.08 -5.88 15.21
N LEU A 242 18.90 -6.22 16.48
CA LEU A 242 17.84 -5.68 17.33
C LEU A 242 17.97 -4.16 17.48
N ALA A 243 19.19 -3.65 17.71
CA ALA A 243 19.47 -2.22 17.75
C ALA A 243 19.05 -1.51 16.45
N HIS A 244 19.25 -2.15 15.30
CA HIS A 244 18.87 -1.60 14.00
C HIS A 244 17.36 -1.73 13.68
N SER A 245 16.69 -2.75 14.21
CA SER A 245 15.24 -2.93 14.09
C SER A 245 14.44 -1.95 14.95
N VAL A 246 14.96 -1.56 16.13
CA VAL A 246 14.33 -0.56 17.01
C VAL A 246 14.36 0.84 16.38
N GLN A 247 15.39 1.15 15.58
CA GLN A 247 15.41 2.37 14.74
C GLN A 247 14.44 2.33 13.55
N MET A 248 13.90 1.17 13.21
CA MET A 248 12.98 0.93 12.09
C MET A 248 11.56 0.61 12.60
N GLY A 249 11.07 1.38 13.58
CA GLY A 249 9.63 1.46 13.88
C GLY A 249 8.83 1.88 12.64
N PRO A 250 7.52 1.60 12.58
CA PRO A 250 6.76 1.29 11.37
C PRO A 250 6.81 2.41 10.34
N THR A 251 7.84 2.39 9.50
CA THR A 251 7.94 3.28 8.34
C THR A 251 8.36 2.42 7.16
N ILE A 252 7.32 1.90 6.51
CA ILE A 252 7.01 1.83 5.06
C ILE A 252 5.86 0.84 4.89
#